data_AF-A0AAJ0EEE3-F1
#
_entry.id   AF-A0AAJ0EEE3-F1
#
_cell.length_a   1.000
_cell.length_b   1.000
_cell.length_c   1.000
_cell.angle_alpha   90.00
_cell.angle_beta   90.00
_cell.angle_gamma   90.00
#
_symmetry.space_group_name_H-M   'P 1'
#
loop_
_entity.id
_entity.type
_entity.pdbx_description
1 polymer ?
#
loop_
_entity_poly.entity_id
_entity_poly.type
_entity_poly.pdbx_seq_one_letter_code
_entity_poly.pdbx_strand_id
1 'polypeptide(L)'
;PESADSVSMGLQDFFQIDDWEISTHNEAHNRDLSWLNSQVAELEKSEVRIIIFSHWSPTRDARASDPRHAQSPITSGFATDLSKEDCFKSARVKIWAFGHTHYNCDFSVEREGDAEPVRLIANQRGYYFAQAAAFDENKVIEI
;
A
#
# COMPACT_ATOMS: atom_id res chain seq x y z
N PRO A 1 11.27 -11.64 7.72
CA PRO A 1 12.36 -12.41 8.37
C PRO A 1 13.72 -11.70 8.32
N GLU A 2 14.17 -11.25 7.15
CA GLU A 2 15.51 -10.65 7.00
C GLU A 2 15.64 -9.25 7.63
N SER A 3 14.59 -8.44 7.58
CA SER A 3 14.57 -7.07 8.13
C SER A 3 13.85 -6.94 9.47
N ALA A 4 13.51 -8.06 10.12
CA ALA A 4 12.62 -8.08 11.29
C ALA A 4 13.12 -7.17 12.42
N ASP A 5 14.38 -7.32 12.83
CA ASP A 5 14.96 -6.54 13.92
C ASP A 5 15.00 -5.03 13.60
N SER A 6 15.44 -4.69 12.38
CA SER A 6 15.47 -3.30 11.92
C SER A 6 14.08 -2.67 11.93
N VAL A 7 13.06 -3.40 11.47
CA VAL A 7 11.67 -2.92 11.42
C VAL A 7 11.09 -2.77 12.82
N SER A 8 11.29 -3.75 13.70
CA SER A 8 10.79 -3.67 15.08
C SER A 8 11.39 -2.51 15.86
N MET A 9 12.67 -2.21 15.66
CA MET A 9 13.30 -1.03 16.26
C MET A 9 12.93 0.29 15.58
N GLY A 10 12.58 0.24 14.29
CA GLY A 10 12.37 1.42 13.45
C GLY A 10 10.93 1.95 13.41
N LEU A 11 9.93 1.10 13.72
CA LEU A 11 8.53 1.49 13.73
C LEU A 11 8.02 1.71 15.16
N GLN A 12 7.31 2.83 15.35
CA GLN A 12 6.73 3.18 16.64
C GLN A 12 5.59 2.26 17.06
N ASP A 13 4.93 1.60 16.11
CA ASP A 13 3.79 0.71 16.36
C ASP A 13 4.13 -0.39 17.38
N PHE A 14 5.33 -0.97 17.30
CA PHE A 14 5.79 -2.02 18.22
C PHE A 14 6.15 -1.51 19.64
N PHE A 15 6.15 -0.20 19.86
CA PHE A 15 6.39 0.41 21.18
C PHE A 15 5.14 1.07 21.76
N GLN A 16 4.16 1.43 20.90
CA GLN A 16 2.98 2.20 21.29
C GLN A 16 1.71 1.37 21.34
N ILE A 17 1.70 0.19 20.69
CA ILE A 17 0.56 -0.72 20.70
C ILE A 17 0.89 -1.88 21.64
N ASP A 18 0.07 -2.03 22.68
CA ASP A 18 0.21 -3.12 23.64
C ASP A 18 0.03 -4.48 22.94
N ASP A 19 0.87 -5.45 23.33
CA ASP A 19 0.89 -6.83 22.81
C ASP A 19 1.02 -6.93 21.28
N TRP A 20 1.67 -5.96 20.65
CA TRP A 20 1.88 -5.91 19.21
C TRP A 20 3.30 -6.30 18.82
N GLU A 21 3.47 -7.56 18.41
CA GLU A 21 4.73 -8.13 17.96
C GLU A 21 4.79 -8.27 16.43
N ILE A 22 5.99 -8.47 15.87
CA ILE A 22 6.17 -8.68 14.42
C ILE A 22 5.32 -9.87 13.92
N SER A 23 5.25 -10.96 14.69
CA SER A 23 4.44 -12.13 14.32
C SER A 23 2.96 -11.77 14.25
N THR A 24 2.45 -11.09 15.28
CA THR A 24 1.05 -10.63 15.35
C THR A 24 0.72 -9.69 14.19
N HIS A 25 1.63 -8.78 13.85
CA HIS A 25 1.48 -7.89 12.70
C HIS A 25 1.40 -8.66 11.38
N ASN A 26 2.27 -9.64 11.16
CA ASN A 26 2.25 -10.48 9.95
C ASN A 26 1.00 -11.38 9.89
N GLU A 27 0.53 -11.89 11.02
CA GLU A 27 -0.73 -12.66 11.10
C GLU A 27 -1.93 -11.79 10.73
N ALA A 28 -2.00 -10.57 11.26
CA ALA A 28 -3.03 -9.59 10.90
C ALA A 28 -2.97 -9.25 9.40
N HIS A 29 -1.77 -8.99 8.87
CA HIS A 29 -1.58 -8.74 7.43
C HIS A 29 -2.10 -9.89 6.57
N ASN A 30 -1.72 -11.14 6.89
CA ASN A 30 -2.15 -12.31 6.13
C ASN A 30 -3.67 -12.53 6.18
N ARG A 31 -4.28 -12.33 7.37
CA ARG A 31 -5.73 -12.41 7.54
C ARG A 31 -6.44 -11.36 6.68
N ASP A 32 -5.99 -10.11 6.74
CA ASP A 32 -6.64 -9.00 6.06
C ASP A 32 -6.44 -9.08 4.54
N LEU A 33 -5.27 -9.54 4.08
CA LEU A 33 -4.99 -9.82 2.66
C LEU A 33 -5.85 -10.97 2.13
N SER A 34 -5.99 -12.07 2.88
CA SER A 34 -6.87 -13.19 2.52
C SER A 34 -8.33 -12.74 2.39
N TRP A 35 -8.79 -11.91 3.33
CA TRP A 35 -10.11 -11.30 3.26
C TRP A 35 -10.26 -10.41 2.02
N LEU A 36 -9.30 -9.51 1.76
CA LEU A 36 -9.35 -8.59 0.61
C LEU A 36 -9.37 -9.34 -0.73
N ASN A 37 -8.51 -10.35 -0.91
CA ASN A 37 -8.52 -11.22 -2.08
C ASN A 37 -9.89 -11.88 -2.27
N SER A 38 -10.50 -12.38 -1.18
CA SER A 38 -11.82 -13.02 -1.23
C SER A 38 -12.93 -12.02 -1.62
N GLN A 39 -12.89 -10.79 -1.10
CA GLN A 39 -13.87 -9.75 -1.46
C GLN A 39 -13.75 -9.35 -2.93
N VAL A 40 -12.52 -9.15 -3.43
CA VAL A 40 -12.30 -8.81 -4.84
C VAL A 40 -12.77 -9.95 -5.74
N ALA A 41 -12.42 -11.19 -5.44
CA ALA A 41 -12.84 -12.36 -6.23
C ALA A 41 -14.38 -12.53 -6.28
N GLU A 42 -15.09 -12.17 -5.22
CA GLU A 42 -16.56 -12.16 -5.24
C GLU A 42 -17.12 -11.05 -6.12
N LEU A 43 -16.58 -9.83 -5.99
CA LEU A 43 -17.00 -8.67 -6.78
C LEU A 43 -16.69 -8.82 -8.26
N GLU A 44 -15.64 -9.57 -8.63
CA GLU A 44 -15.28 -9.87 -10.01
C GLU A 44 -16.38 -10.58 -10.81
N LYS A 45 -17.30 -11.27 -10.12
CA LYS A 45 -18.45 -11.94 -10.72
C LYS A 45 -19.51 -10.96 -11.23
N SER A 46 -19.36 -9.67 -10.94
CA SER A 46 -20.29 -8.60 -11.32
C SER A 46 -19.58 -7.50 -12.14
N GLU A 47 -20.37 -6.71 -12.85
CA GLU A 47 -19.88 -5.55 -13.62
C GLU A 47 -19.67 -4.32 -12.71
N VAL A 48 -18.65 -4.37 -11.86
CA VAL A 48 -18.30 -3.29 -10.92
C VAL A 48 -16.90 -2.73 -11.17
N ARG A 49 -16.64 -1.52 -10.66
CA ARG A 49 -15.31 -0.93 -10.55
C ARG A 49 -14.94 -0.88 -9.08
N ILE A 50 -13.75 -1.38 -8.75
CA ILE A 50 -13.26 -1.49 -7.38
C ILE A 50 -12.18 -0.44 -7.15
N ILE A 51 -12.28 0.24 -6.00
CA ILE A 51 -11.25 1.14 -5.47
C ILE A 51 -10.82 0.58 -4.13
N ILE A 52 -9.52 0.41 -3.94
CA ILE A 52 -8.96 -0.07 -2.67
C ILE A 52 -8.34 1.11 -1.94
N PHE A 53 -8.59 1.19 -0.63
CA PHE A 53 -7.92 2.11 0.28
C PHE A 53 -7.19 1.30 1.34
N SER A 54 -5.88 1.51 1.46
CA SER A 54 -5.06 0.92 2.52
C SER A 54 -4.19 1.98 3.17
N HIS A 55 -3.76 1.76 4.41
CA HIS A 55 -2.77 2.63 5.02
C HIS A 55 -1.38 2.37 4.43
N TRP A 56 -0.95 1.11 4.38
CA TRP A 56 0.35 0.70 3.83
C TRP A 56 0.37 0.64 2.30
N SER A 57 1.56 0.85 1.73
CA SER A 57 1.77 0.76 0.28
C SER A 57 1.66 -0.69 -0.22
N PRO A 58 0.89 -0.95 -1.30
CA PRO A 58 0.77 -2.28 -1.91
C PRO A 58 1.90 -2.61 -2.89
N THR A 59 2.89 -1.71 -3.03
CA THR A 59 4.00 -1.89 -3.95
C THR A 59 5.31 -1.39 -3.38
N ARG A 60 6.40 -2.02 -3.84
CA ARG A 60 7.78 -1.57 -3.63
C ARG A 60 8.38 -0.87 -4.85
N ASP A 61 7.54 -0.50 -5.83
CA ASP A 61 7.96 0.31 -6.98
C ASP A 61 8.61 1.62 -6.50
N ALA A 62 9.76 1.97 -7.07
CA ALA A 62 10.51 3.16 -6.70
C ALA A 62 9.70 4.46 -6.85
N ARG A 63 8.68 4.48 -7.70
CA ARG A 63 7.76 5.62 -7.89
C ARG A 63 6.80 5.84 -6.72
N ALA A 64 6.62 4.85 -5.84
CA ALA A 64 5.74 4.91 -4.66
C ALA A 64 6.48 5.32 -3.36
N SER A 65 7.79 5.50 -3.42
CA SER A 65 8.64 5.77 -2.27
C SER A 65 9.56 6.94 -2.53
N ASP A 66 9.88 7.71 -1.48
CA ASP A 66 10.90 8.73 -1.58
C ASP A 66 12.28 8.09 -1.92
N PRO A 67 12.97 8.53 -3.00
CA PRO A 67 14.27 7.97 -3.38
C PRO A 67 15.33 8.00 -2.26
N ARG A 68 15.20 8.93 -1.29
CA ARG A 68 16.08 9.01 -0.11
C ARG A 68 16.00 7.76 0.77
N HIS A 69 14.93 6.98 0.66
CA HIS A 69 14.69 5.77 1.43
C HIS A 69 14.85 4.48 0.62
N ALA A 70 15.31 4.54 -0.65
CA ALA A 70 15.40 3.38 -1.54
C ALA A 70 16.24 2.22 -0.99
N GLN A 71 17.23 2.50 -0.12
CA GLN A 71 18.10 1.51 0.52
C GLN A 71 17.80 1.33 2.01
N SER A 72 16.67 1.84 2.50
CA SER A 72 16.31 1.77 3.92
C SER A 72 16.08 0.32 4.36
N PRO A 73 16.71 -0.14 5.46
CA PRO A 73 16.53 -1.50 5.96
C PRO A 73 15.13 -1.74 6.54
N ILE A 74 14.34 -0.67 6.73
CA ILE A 74 12.97 -0.75 7.27
C ILE A 74 11.89 -0.57 6.20
N THR A 75 12.26 -0.57 4.91
CA THR A 75 11.30 -0.39 3.80
C THR A 75 10.11 -1.35 3.87
N SER A 76 10.32 -2.59 4.33
CA SER A 76 9.23 -3.57 4.48
C SER A 76 8.22 -3.21 5.56
N GLY A 77 8.55 -2.29 6.47
CA GLY A 77 7.59 -1.71 7.41
C GLY A 77 6.62 -0.73 6.75
N PHE A 78 6.96 -0.22 5.57
CA PHE A 78 6.16 0.78 4.85
C PHE A 78 5.39 0.21 3.64
N ALA A 79 5.94 -0.84 3.05
CA ALA A 79 5.46 -1.37 1.77
C ALA A 79 5.66 -2.87 1.67
N THR A 80 4.62 -3.55 1.19
CA THR A 80 4.67 -4.96 0.76
C THR A 80 4.37 -5.02 -0.72
N ASP A 81 5.10 -5.83 -1.48
CA ASP A 81 4.78 -6.05 -2.90
C ASP A 81 3.61 -7.03 -3.01
N LEU A 82 2.43 -6.50 -3.35
CA LEU A 82 1.21 -7.27 -3.54
C LEU A 82 0.92 -7.56 -5.02
N SER A 83 1.86 -7.32 -5.94
CA SER A 83 1.65 -7.51 -7.38
C SER A 83 1.19 -8.92 -7.77
N LYS A 84 1.51 -9.92 -6.95
CA LYS A 84 1.13 -11.34 -7.12
C LYS A 84 -0.17 -11.74 -6.43
N GLU A 85 -0.84 -10.81 -5.77
CA GLU A 85 -2.10 -11.05 -5.07
C GLU A 85 -3.30 -10.85 -6.01
N ASP A 86 -4.37 -11.61 -5.79
CA ASP A 86 -5.53 -11.60 -6.68
C ASP A 86 -6.24 -10.24 -6.68
N CYS A 87 -6.30 -9.58 -5.52
CA CYS A 87 -6.78 -8.20 -5.41
C CYS A 87 -5.98 -7.22 -6.27
N PHE A 88 -4.68 -7.43 -6.44
CA PHE A 88 -3.85 -6.57 -7.29
C PHE A 88 -4.04 -6.90 -8.77
N LYS A 89 -4.08 -8.20 -9.11
CA LYS A 89 -4.25 -8.69 -10.49
C LYS A 89 -5.62 -8.41 -11.10
N SER A 90 -6.65 -8.26 -10.29
CA SER A 90 -8.02 -8.05 -10.75
C SER A 90 -8.16 -6.84 -11.67
N ALA A 91 -8.61 -7.05 -12.91
CA ALA A 91 -8.92 -5.97 -13.85
C ALA A 91 -10.09 -5.09 -13.36
N ARG A 92 -10.89 -5.55 -12.38
CA ARG A 92 -11.96 -4.75 -11.77
C ARG A 92 -11.44 -3.69 -10.81
N VAL A 93 -10.25 -3.90 -10.24
CA VAL A 93 -9.58 -2.91 -9.40
C VAL A 93 -8.96 -1.84 -10.30
N LYS A 94 -9.54 -0.64 -10.28
CA LYS A 94 -9.10 0.48 -11.12
C LYS A 94 -8.09 1.36 -10.41
N ILE A 95 -8.29 1.58 -9.11
CA ILE A 95 -7.45 2.44 -8.28
C ILE A 95 -7.11 1.75 -6.97
N TRP A 96 -5.88 1.92 -6.53
CA TRP A 96 -5.46 1.61 -5.17
C TRP A 96 -4.83 2.86 -4.54
N ALA A 97 -5.56 3.47 -3.61
CA ALA A 97 -5.09 4.59 -2.83
C ALA A 97 -4.40 4.11 -1.54
N PHE A 98 -3.23 4.66 -1.25
CA PHE A 98 -2.41 4.26 -0.11
C PHE A 98 -1.71 5.45 0.57
N GLY A 99 -1.02 5.18 1.67
CA GLY A 99 -0.24 6.17 2.40
C GLY A 99 0.96 5.57 3.10
N HIS A 100 1.20 6.04 4.34
CA HIS A 100 2.27 5.63 5.26
C HIS A 100 3.71 5.93 4.79
N THR A 101 3.98 5.98 3.49
CA THR A 101 5.30 6.27 2.90
C THR A 101 5.75 7.74 3.07
N HIS A 102 4.83 8.63 3.47
CA HIS A 102 5.02 10.09 3.50
C HIS A 102 5.49 10.69 2.17
N TYR A 103 5.17 10.00 1.07
CA TYR A 103 5.52 10.38 -0.28
C TYR A 103 4.27 10.34 -1.16
N ASN A 104 4.06 11.40 -1.94
CA ASN A 104 2.91 11.53 -2.82
C ASN A 104 3.26 11.09 -4.22
N CYS A 105 2.39 10.30 -4.83
CA CYS A 105 2.58 9.73 -6.15
C CYS A 105 1.23 9.46 -6.82
N ASP A 106 1.24 9.40 -8.14
CA ASP A 106 0.06 9.10 -8.96
C ASP A 106 0.54 8.49 -10.27
N PHE A 107 0.45 7.17 -10.41
CA PHE A 107 0.96 6.46 -11.58
C PHE A 107 0.21 5.16 -11.85
N SER A 108 0.25 4.71 -13.09
CA SER A 108 -0.28 3.40 -13.47
C SER A 108 0.80 2.32 -13.43
N VAL A 109 0.40 1.12 -13.01
CA VAL A 109 1.19 -0.09 -13.03
C VAL A 109 0.53 -1.08 -13.97
N GLU A 110 1.29 -1.53 -14.96
CA GLU A 110 0.89 -2.59 -15.87
C GLU A 110 0.76 -3.90 -15.09
N ARG A 111 -0.27 -4.68 -15.42
CA ARG A 111 -0.47 -6.02 -14.87
C ARG A 111 0.05 -7.06 -15.84
N GLU A 112 0.30 -8.26 -15.34
CA GLU A 112 0.61 -9.39 -16.21
C GLU A 112 -0.61 -9.75 -17.10
N GLY A 113 -0.34 -10.13 -18.35
CA GLY A 113 -1.37 -10.48 -19.34
C GLY A 113 -2.07 -9.26 -19.96
N ASP A 114 -3.32 -9.42 -20.35
CA ASP A 114 -4.13 -8.39 -21.03
C ASP A 114 -5.02 -7.58 -20.06
N ALA A 115 -4.75 -7.67 -18.75
CA ALA A 115 -5.52 -6.93 -17.75
C ALA A 115 -5.18 -5.43 -17.80
N GLU A 116 -6.20 -4.58 -17.74
CA GLU A 116 -6.02 -3.13 -17.70
C GLU A 116 -5.13 -2.70 -16.52
N PRO A 117 -4.29 -1.65 -16.66
CA PRO A 117 -3.42 -1.17 -15.59
C PRO A 117 -4.18 -0.77 -14.33
N VAL A 118 -3.51 -0.86 -13.17
CA VAL A 118 -4.00 -0.29 -11.92
C VAL A 118 -3.37 1.08 -11.68
N ARG A 119 -4.18 2.07 -11.27
CA ARG A 119 -3.68 3.38 -10.86
C ARG A 119 -3.37 3.38 -9.36
N LEU A 120 -2.11 3.58 -9.00
CA LEU A 120 -1.65 3.68 -7.62
C LEU A 120 -1.53 5.16 -7.23
N ILE A 121 -2.14 5.54 -6.10
CA ILE A 121 -2.25 6.95 -5.70
C ILE A 121 -1.92 7.12 -4.21
N ALA A 122 -1.08 8.10 -3.91
CA ALA A 122 -0.86 8.62 -2.56
C ALA A 122 -0.95 10.15 -2.58
N ASN A 123 -1.78 10.70 -1.69
CA ASN A 123 -1.99 12.16 -1.51
C ASN A 123 -2.03 12.49 -0.01
N GLN A 124 -0.94 12.17 0.67
CA GLN A 124 -0.68 12.32 2.08
C GLN A 124 -0.38 13.78 2.41
N ARG A 125 -1.00 14.33 3.45
CA ARG A 125 -0.72 15.68 3.94
C ARG A 125 0.67 15.82 4.56
N GLY A 126 1.21 14.73 5.11
CA GLY A 126 2.38 14.76 5.97
C GLY A 126 2.09 15.32 7.36
N TYR A 127 3.15 15.66 8.08
CA TYR A 127 3.06 16.12 9.47
C TYR A 127 2.64 17.59 9.55
N TYR A 128 2.08 17.98 10.70
CA TYR A 128 1.69 19.39 10.93
C TYR A 128 2.90 20.35 10.85
N PHE A 129 4.10 19.87 11.19
CA PHE A 129 5.35 20.63 11.16
C PHE A 129 6.15 20.43 9.87
N ALA A 130 5.75 19.47 9.02
CA ALA A 130 6.46 19.11 7.79
C ALA A 130 5.47 18.46 6.82
N GLN A 131 4.77 19.29 6.04
CA GLN A 131 3.83 18.79 5.05
C GLN A 131 4.56 18.07 3.91
N ALA A 132 3.94 17.01 3.38
CA ALA A 132 4.51 16.25 2.28
C ALA A 132 4.45 17.07 0.99
N ALA A 133 5.51 16.98 0.19
CA ALA A 133 5.55 17.62 -1.13
C ALA A 133 4.43 17.07 -2.02
N ALA A 134 3.92 17.90 -2.93
CA ALA A 134 2.86 17.55 -3.88
C ALA A 134 1.53 17.08 -3.25
N PHE A 135 1.30 17.35 -1.95
CA PHE A 135 -0.04 17.23 -1.37
C PHE A 135 -0.97 18.24 -2.04
N ASP A 136 -2.14 17.78 -2.45
CA ASP A 136 -3.17 18.61 -3.06
C ASP A 136 -4.50 18.38 -2.34
N GLU A 137 -4.94 19.37 -1.57
CA GLU A 137 -6.21 19.33 -0.83
C GLU A 137 -7.44 19.28 -1.75
N ASN A 138 -7.29 19.69 -3.02
CA ASN A 138 -8.34 19.75 -4.02
C ASN A 138 -8.25 18.58 -5.02
N LYS A 139 -7.41 17.58 -4.76
CA LYS A 139 -7.20 16.46 -5.69
C LYS A 139 -8.49 15.70 -5.93
N VAL A 140 -8.93 15.68 -7.18
CA VAL A 140 -10.07 14.88 -7.66
C VAL A 140 -9.56 13.72 -8.50
N ILE A 141 -10.11 12.52 -8.27
CA ILE A 141 -9.81 11.31 -9.04
C ILE A 141 -11.06 10.89 -9.81
N GLU A 142 -10.95 10.84 -11.13
CA GLU A 142 -11.97 10.29 -12.03
C GLU A 142 -11.69 8.79 -12.31
N ILE A 143 -12.76 8.03 -12.50
CA ILE A 143 -12.77 6.55 -12.56
C ILE A 143 -13.57 6.03 -13.74
#